data_AF-A0A7S4MT44-F1
#
_entry.id   AF-A0A7S4MT44-F1
#
_cell.length_a   1.000
_cell.length_b   1.000
_cell.length_c   1.000
_cell.angle_alpha   90.00
_cell.angle_beta   90.00
_cell.angle_gamma   90.00
#
_symmetry.space_group_name_H-M   'P 1'
#
loop_
_entity.id
_entity.type
_entity.pdbx_description
1 polymer ?
#
loop_
_entity_poly.entity_id
_entity_poly.type
_entity_poly.pdbx_seq_one_letter_code
_entity_poly.pdbx_strand_id
1 'polypeptide(L)'
;AKVCGFDFIMGKTQKVQLKSIASGKYLQFNESGVLHANGDDQCYLLQAKDGDKYQFMNPENKEQKVALDNDGHPEKQIVEEHTYFTLVPQGRENVVSLRNTVFDFFVAFDNHGNWVHCKDSDDSENGKFELTRFDQ
;
A
#
# COMPACT_ATOMS: atom_id res chain seq x y z
N ALA A 1 10.16 5.32 -13.84
CA ALA A 1 10.66 6.12 -12.70
C ALA A 1 11.26 5.16 -11.67
N LYS A 2 12.37 5.53 -11.02
CA LYS A 2 12.88 4.78 -9.86
C LYS A 2 12.18 5.31 -8.62
N VAL A 3 11.53 4.44 -7.85
CA VAL A 3 11.04 4.76 -6.50
C VAL A 3 11.68 3.75 -5.57
N CYS A 4 12.33 4.20 -4.49
CA CYS A 4 12.92 3.32 -3.46
C CYS A 4 13.87 2.23 -4.00
N GLY A 5 14.65 2.52 -5.04
CA GLY A 5 15.57 1.54 -5.64
C GLY A 5 14.89 0.49 -6.54
N PHE A 6 13.58 0.56 -6.76
CA PHE A 6 12.86 -0.31 -7.67
C PHE A 6 12.91 0.20 -9.11
N ASP A 7 13.30 -0.67 -10.04
CA ASP A 7 13.16 -0.45 -11.49
C ASP A 7 11.81 -1.00 -11.95
N PHE A 8 10.81 -0.12 -12.08
CA PHE A 8 9.48 -0.51 -12.54
C PHE A 8 9.38 -0.54 -14.06
N ILE A 9 9.06 -1.72 -14.60
CA ILE A 9 8.70 -1.92 -16.00
C ILE A 9 7.17 -2.02 -16.06
N MET A 10 6.55 -1.14 -16.86
CA MET A 10 5.10 -1.08 -17.05
C MET A 10 4.53 -2.47 -17.36
N GLY A 11 3.44 -2.82 -16.68
CA GLY A 11 2.75 -4.12 -16.84
C GLY A 11 3.42 -5.31 -16.15
N LYS A 12 4.71 -5.25 -15.78
CA LYS A 12 5.35 -6.30 -14.99
C LYS A 12 5.02 -6.15 -13.50
N THR A 13 4.83 -7.29 -12.83
CA THR A 13 4.61 -7.35 -11.39
C THR A 13 5.91 -7.66 -10.66
N GLN A 14 6.07 -7.10 -9.46
CA GLN A 14 7.14 -7.43 -8.52
C GLN A 14 6.54 -7.84 -7.19
N LYS A 15 7.10 -8.86 -6.53
CA LYS A 15 6.66 -9.27 -5.20
C LYS A 15 7.32 -8.35 -4.17
N VAL A 16 6.50 -7.75 -3.31
CA VAL A 16 6.93 -6.79 -2.29
C VAL A 16 6.27 -7.07 -0.95
N GLN A 17 6.89 -6.58 0.10
CA GLN A 17 6.30 -6.49 1.44
C GLN A 17 6.13 -5.01 1.81
N LEU A 18 5.05 -4.71 2.52
CA LEU A 18 4.72 -3.37 3.04
C LEU A 18 4.65 -3.47 4.56
N LYS A 19 5.69 -3.01 5.26
CA LYS A 19 5.72 -3.00 6.72
C LYS A 19 5.31 -1.63 7.23
N SER A 20 4.22 -1.55 8.00
CA SER A 20 3.82 -0.30 8.65
C SER A 20 4.90 0.11 9.66
N ILE A 21 5.34 1.36 9.60
CA ILE A 21 6.29 1.88 10.57
C ILE A 21 5.65 2.00 11.96
N ALA A 22 4.38 2.40 12.02
CA ALA A 22 3.64 2.56 13.28
C ALA A 22 3.44 1.24 14.04
N SER A 23 2.97 0.17 13.36
CA SER A 23 2.70 -1.12 14.03
C SER A 23 3.90 -2.07 14.02
N GLY A 24 4.89 -1.84 13.16
CA GLY A 24 6.01 -2.75 12.95
C GLY A 24 5.61 -4.08 12.29
N LYS A 25 4.38 -4.19 11.77
CA LYS A 25 3.81 -5.39 11.16
C LYS A 25 3.51 -5.15 9.68
N TYR A 26 3.29 -6.25 8.96
CA TYR A 26 3.03 -6.20 7.53
C TYR A 26 1.56 -5.96 7.23
N LEU A 27 1.31 -5.26 6.14
CA LEU A 27 -0.02 -5.08 5.57
C LEU A 27 -0.62 -6.45 5.22
N GLN A 28 -1.90 -6.67 5.56
CA GLN A 28 -2.61 -7.92 5.30
C GLN A 28 -4.11 -7.66 5.18
N PHE A 29 -4.80 -8.46 4.35
CA PHE A 29 -6.26 -8.59 4.41
C PHE A 29 -6.64 -9.59 5.50
N ASN A 30 -7.49 -9.18 6.43
CA ASN A 30 -8.07 -10.12 7.39
C ASN A 30 -9.13 -11.04 6.73
N GLU A 31 -9.68 -11.98 7.49
CA GLU A 31 -10.69 -12.94 7.01
C GLU A 31 -11.97 -12.27 6.47
N SER A 32 -12.26 -11.05 6.93
CA SER A 32 -13.40 -10.24 6.46
C SER A 32 -13.08 -9.38 5.23
N GLY A 33 -11.89 -9.55 4.64
CA GLY A 33 -11.42 -8.78 3.48
C GLY A 33 -11.07 -7.32 3.81
N VAL A 34 -10.95 -6.96 5.08
CA VAL A 34 -10.56 -5.61 5.51
C VAL A 34 -9.04 -5.55 5.63
N LEU A 35 -8.46 -4.43 5.19
CA LEU A 35 -7.03 -4.19 5.26
C LEU A 35 -6.59 -3.82 6.69
N HIS A 36 -5.55 -4.47 7.18
CA HIS A 36 -4.90 -4.25 8.48
C HIS A 36 -3.38 -4.27 8.34
N ALA A 37 -2.65 -3.73 9.31
CA ALA A 37 -1.21 -3.88 9.40
C ALA A 37 -0.81 -4.70 10.64
N ASN A 38 -1.18 -5.99 10.64
CA ASN A 38 -0.90 -6.93 11.73
C ASN A 38 -0.30 -8.28 11.24
N GLY A 39 0.03 -8.39 9.95
CA GLY A 39 0.61 -9.59 9.37
C GLY A 39 2.08 -9.79 9.75
N ASP A 40 2.55 -11.03 9.67
CA ASP A 40 3.91 -11.42 10.05
C ASP A 40 4.88 -11.50 8.86
N ASP A 41 4.40 -11.87 7.66
CA ASP A 41 5.23 -12.05 6.46
C ASP A 41 4.50 -11.79 5.13
N GLN A 42 3.31 -11.19 5.17
CA GLN A 42 2.43 -11.03 4.01
C GLN A 42 3.09 -10.25 2.87
N CYS A 43 2.92 -10.78 1.65
CA CYS A 43 3.44 -10.19 0.41
C CYS A 43 2.32 -9.71 -0.52
N TYR A 44 2.67 -8.80 -1.43
CA TYR A 44 1.82 -8.28 -2.50
C TYR A 44 2.53 -8.29 -3.85
N LEU A 45 1.77 -8.41 -4.92
CA LEU A 45 2.23 -8.12 -6.28
C LEU A 45 2.04 -6.62 -6.54
N LEU A 46 3.14 -5.88 -6.62
CA LEU A 46 3.18 -4.49 -7.04
C LEU A 46 3.26 -4.40 -8.56
N GLN A 47 2.29 -3.76 -9.18
CA GLN A 47 2.25 -3.51 -10.62
C GLN A 47 2.28 -2.01 -10.90
N ALA A 48 3.22 -1.58 -11.75
CA ALA A 48 3.20 -0.24 -12.32
C ALA A 48 2.16 -0.15 -13.45
N LYS A 49 1.34 0.90 -13.40
CA LYS A 49 0.34 1.27 -14.41
C LYS A 49 0.83 2.50 -15.18
N ASP A 50 -0.06 3.15 -15.91
CA ASP A 50 0.25 4.37 -16.64
C ASP A 50 0.62 5.52 -15.69
N GLY A 51 1.67 6.26 -16.04
CA GLY A 51 2.16 7.38 -15.24
C GLY A 51 2.86 6.96 -13.96
N ASP A 52 2.48 7.56 -12.84
CA ASP A 52 2.99 7.32 -11.49
C ASP A 52 2.05 6.44 -10.64
N LYS A 53 1.15 5.71 -11.29
CA LYS A 53 0.14 4.87 -10.65
C LYS A 53 0.65 3.46 -10.41
N TYR A 54 0.36 2.95 -9.21
CA TYR A 54 0.73 1.62 -8.76
C TYR A 54 -0.48 0.90 -8.18
N GLN A 55 -0.50 -0.42 -8.32
CA GLN A 55 -1.54 -1.29 -7.78
C GLN A 55 -0.90 -2.41 -6.97
N PHE A 56 -1.47 -2.72 -5.81
CA PHE A 56 -1.03 -3.80 -4.92
C PHE A 56 -2.08 -4.91 -4.92
N MET A 57 -1.72 -6.09 -5.39
CA MET A 57 -2.61 -7.25 -5.50
C MET A 57 -2.16 -8.37 -4.56
N ASN A 58 -3.10 -9.06 -3.94
CA ASN A 58 -2.79 -10.28 -3.20
C ASN A 58 -2.25 -11.36 -4.19
N PRO A 59 -1.08 -11.98 -3.93
CA PRO A 59 -0.51 -12.98 -4.82
C PRO A 59 -1.40 -14.23 -4.99
N GLU A 60 -2.16 -14.60 -3.96
CA GLU A 60 -3.02 -15.79 -3.96
C GLU A 60 -4.39 -15.53 -4.62
N ASN A 61 -4.88 -14.29 -4.53
CA ASN A 61 -6.11 -13.86 -5.19
C ASN A 61 -5.93 -12.46 -5.77
N LYS A 62 -5.66 -12.37 -7.07
CA LYS A 62 -5.42 -11.10 -7.76
C LYS A 62 -6.66 -10.21 -7.88
N GLU A 63 -7.84 -10.72 -7.57
CA GLU A 63 -9.07 -9.93 -7.43
C GLU A 63 -9.10 -9.17 -6.10
N GLN A 64 -8.33 -9.59 -5.09
CA GLN A 64 -8.13 -8.83 -3.87
C GLN A 64 -7.00 -7.83 -4.05
N LYS A 65 -7.35 -6.54 -3.99
CA LYS A 65 -6.44 -5.42 -4.22
C LYS A 65 -6.56 -4.42 -3.09
N VAL A 66 -5.46 -3.75 -2.76
CA VAL A 66 -5.53 -2.59 -1.86
C VAL A 66 -6.36 -1.51 -2.58
N ALA A 67 -7.37 -0.98 -1.90
CA ALA A 67 -8.32 -0.01 -2.42
C ALA A 67 -8.86 0.87 -1.29
N LEU A 68 -9.15 2.13 -1.59
CA LEU A 68 -9.79 3.07 -0.66
C LEU A 68 -11.08 3.61 -1.28
N ASP A 69 -12.15 3.63 -0.50
CA ASP A 69 -13.40 4.28 -0.91
C ASP A 69 -13.28 5.82 -0.88
N ASN A 70 -14.37 6.48 -1.29
CA ASN A 70 -14.47 7.95 -1.37
C ASN A 70 -14.39 8.65 0.00
N ASP A 71 -14.55 7.91 1.10
CA ASP A 71 -14.42 8.38 2.47
C ASP A 71 -13.05 8.03 3.07
N GLY A 72 -12.16 7.40 2.29
CA GLY A 72 -10.82 7.01 2.73
C GLY A 72 -10.85 5.84 3.70
N HIS A 73 -11.75 4.88 3.55
CA HIS A 73 -11.71 3.59 4.26
C HIS A 73 -11.28 2.45 3.33
N PRO A 74 -10.78 1.33 3.86
CA PRO A 74 -10.48 0.15 3.06
C PRO A 74 -11.73 -0.38 2.36
N GLU A 75 -11.64 -0.49 1.04
CA GLU A 75 -12.79 -0.85 0.23
C GLU A 75 -12.95 -2.39 0.13
N LYS A 76 -14.16 -2.88 0.37
CA LYS A 76 -14.50 -4.31 0.24
C LYS A 76 -14.90 -4.72 -1.17
N GLN A 77 -15.44 -3.79 -1.95
CA GLN A 77 -15.90 -4.02 -3.31
C GLN A 77 -14.97 -3.29 -4.26
N ILE A 78 -14.22 -4.02 -5.09
CA ILE A 78 -13.20 -3.40 -5.92
C ILE A 78 -13.82 -2.54 -7.02
N VAL A 79 -13.61 -1.23 -6.93
CA VAL A 79 -13.73 -0.29 -8.05
C VAL A 79 -12.32 -0.02 -8.56
N GLU A 80 -12.05 -0.32 -9.84
CA GLU A 80 -10.67 -0.35 -10.35
C GLU A 80 -9.91 0.97 -10.13
N GLU A 81 -10.56 2.13 -10.31
CA GLU A 81 -9.93 3.43 -10.10
C GLU A 81 -9.51 3.70 -8.64
N HIS A 82 -10.17 3.06 -7.67
CA HIS A 82 -9.89 3.20 -6.24
C HIS A 82 -8.64 2.40 -5.80
N THR A 83 -8.11 1.57 -6.68
CA THR A 83 -6.97 0.68 -6.41
C THR A 83 -5.61 1.30 -6.80
N TYR A 84 -5.62 2.52 -7.33
CA TYR A 84 -4.44 3.18 -7.85
C TYR A 84 -3.83 4.14 -6.82
N PHE A 85 -2.55 3.94 -6.55
CA PHE A 85 -1.79 4.72 -5.59
C PHE A 85 -0.54 5.34 -6.22
N THR A 86 -0.18 6.54 -5.78
CA THR A 86 1.16 7.11 -5.97
C THR A 86 2.01 6.75 -4.74
N LEU A 87 3.25 6.34 -4.98
CA LEU A 87 4.24 6.11 -3.93
C LEU A 87 4.95 7.44 -3.61
N VAL A 88 4.72 7.98 -2.41
CA VAL A 88 5.28 9.27 -1.97
C VAL A 88 6.52 9.02 -1.11
N PRO A 89 7.75 9.35 -1.56
CA PRO A 89 8.97 9.13 -0.77
C PRO A 89 9.00 9.96 0.52
N GLN A 90 9.50 9.38 1.61
CA GLN A 90 9.48 9.98 2.97
C GLN A 90 10.88 10.36 3.50
N GLY A 91 11.83 10.65 2.61
CA GLY A 91 13.19 11.08 2.97
C GLY A 91 14.10 9.99 3.56
N ARG A 92 13.61 8.74 3.70
CA ARG A 92 14.39 7.55 4.08
C ARG A 92 14.31 6.51 2.95
N GLU A 93 15.39 5.74 2.78
CA GLU A 93 15.65 4.99 1.54
C GLU A 93 14.48 4.20 0.99
N ASN A 94 13.80 3.36 1.73
CA ASN A 94 12.74 2.50 1.22
C ASN A 94 11.39 2.83 1.88
N VAL A 95 11.26 4.05 2.39
CA VAL A 95 10.09 4.48 3.15
C VAL A 95 9.19 5.34 2.28
N VAL A 96 7.94 4.92 2.16
CA VAL A 96 6.92 5.56 1.32
C VAL A 96 5.61 5.73 2.07
N SER A 97 4.80 6.68 1.60
CA SER A 97 3.37 6.74 1.86
C SER A 97 2.59 6.37 0.61
N LEU A 98 1.44 5.72 0.78
CA LEU A 98 0.59 5.27 -0.33
C LEU A 98 -0.59 6.23 -0.48
N ARG A 99 -0.51 7.14 -1.45
CA ARG A 99 -1.55 8.15 -1.72
C ARG A 99 -2.51 7.65 -2.78
N ASN A 100 -3.79 7.51 -2.47
CA ASN A 100 -4.81 7.18 -3.46
C ASN A 100 -4.91 8.30 -4.51
N THR A 101 -4.93 7.91 -5.78
CA THR A 101 -4.83 8.85 -6.91
C THR A 101 -6.13 9.58 -7.23
N VAL A 102 -7.26 9.18 -6.64
CA VAL A 102 -8.59 9.74 -6.89
C VAL A 102 -9.04 10.64 -5.74
N PHE A 103 -8.90 10.16 -4.50
CA PHE A 103 -9.52 10.78 -3.33
C PHE A 103 -8.56 11.51 -2.41
N ASP A 104 -7.27 11.51 -2.73
CA ASP A 104 -6.24 12.18 -1.93
C ASP A 104 -6.14 11.69 -0.47
N PHE A 105 -6.41 10.41 -0.27
CA PHE A 105 -6.26 9.73 1.02
C PHE A 105 -4.99 8.90 1.06
N PHE A 106 -4.44 8.74 2.25
CA PHE A 106 -3.30 7.87 2.49
C PHE A 106 -3.73 6.58 3.18
N VAL A 107 -3.10 5.47 2.79
CA VAL A 107 -3.15 4.24 3.59
C VAL A 107 -2.46 4.52 4.92
N ALA A 108 -3.14 4.29 6.04
CA ALA A 108 -2.56 4.53 7.36
C ALA A 108 -3.10 3.60 8.45
N PHE A 109 -2.24 3.26 9.40
CA PHE A 109 -2.57 2.40 10.53
C PHE A 109 -2.03 2.96 11.84
N ASP A 110 -2.74 2.70 12.94
CA ASP A 110 -2.23 2.97 14.28
C ASP A 110 -1.14 1.95 14.70
N ASN A 111 -0.60 2.11 15.91
CA ASN A 111 0.39 1.21 16.50
C ASN A 111 -0.15 -0.20 16.81
N HIS A 112 -1.46 -0.40 16.73
CA HIS A 112 -2.12 -1.70 16.87
C HIS A 112 -2.43 -2.35 15.51
N GLY A 113 -2.11 -1.68 14.40
CA GLY A 113 -2.37 -2.15 13.05
C GLY A 113 -3.82 -1.97 12.59
N ASN A 114 -4.60 -1.15 13.30
CA ASN A 114 -5.96 -0.79 12.90
C ASN A 114 -5.93 0.37 11.92
N TRP A 115 -6.88 0.36 10.97
CA TRP A 115 -7.06 1.47 10.04
C TRP A 115 -7.25 2.79 10.78
N VAL A 116 -6.56 3.83 10.32
CA VAL A 116 -6.84 5.21 10.71
C VAL A 116 -7.00 6.08 9.48
N HIS A 117 -7.97 6.98 9.55
CA HIS A 117 -8.25 7.92 8.48
C HIS A 117 -7.13 8.96 8.36
N CYS A 118 -6.56 9.12 7.16
CA CYS A 118 -5.37 9.95 6.95
C CYS A 118 -5.44 10.75 5.64
N LYS A 119 -5.37 12.08 5.75
CA LYS A 119 -5.31 13.02 4.61
C LYS A 119 -3.95 13.72 4.47
N ASP A 120 -3.02 13.45 5.39
CA ASP A 120 -1.71 14.10 5.41
C ASP A 120 -0.64 13.08 5.84
N SER A 121 0.34 12.84 4.96
CA SER A 121 1.44 11.90 5.21
C SER A 121 2.56 12.47 6.08
N ASP A 122 2.67 13.78 6.18
CA ASP A 122 3.94 14.41 6.55
C ASP A 122 4.19 14.43 8.07
N ASP A 123 3.13 14.30 8.89
CA ASP A 123 3.21 14.47 10.34
C ASP A 123 3.01 13.20 11.18
N SER A 124 2.81 12.02 10.58
CA SER A 124 2.63 10.79 11.37
C SER A 124 3.31 9.54 10.79
N GLU A 125 3.83 8.69 11.70
CA GLU A 125 4.35 7.36 11.33
C GLU A 125 3.24 6.41 10.84
N ASN A 126 1.97 6.76 11.08
CA ASN A 126 0.81 5.94 10.73
C ASN A 126 0.69 5.72 9.22
N GLY A 127 1.03 6.73 8.41
CA GLY A 127 0.94 6.69 6.95
C GLY A 127 2.23 6.23 6.24
N LYS A 128 3.23 5.76 6.99
CA LYS A 128 4.56 5.41 6.46
C LYS A 128 4.75 3.90 6.45
N PHE A 129 5.34 3.41 5.36
CA PHE A 129 5.63 2.00 5.15
C PHE A 129 7.06 1.81 4.68
N GLU A 130 7.74 0.80 5.22
CA GLU A 130 8.94 0.25 4.62
C GLU A 130 8.51 -0.69 3.49
N LEU A 131 8.89 -0.34 2.26
CA LEU A 131 8.62 -1.12 1.05
C LEU A 131 9.87 -1.93 0.69
N THR A 132 9.78 -3.26 0.81
CA THR A 132 10.91 -4.15 0.56
C THR A 132 10.59 -5.11 -0.58
N ARG A 133 11.55 -5.28 -1.49
CA ARG A 133 11.46 -6.27 -2.57
C ARG A 133 11.62 -7.66 -1.96
N PHE A 134 10.73 -8.57 -2.32
CA PHE A 134 10.78 -9.95 -1.85
C PHE A 134 11.25 -10.86 -2.99
N ASP A 135 12.56 -11.10 -3.04
CA ASP A 135 13.18 -12.06 -3.95
C ASP A 135 13.16 -13.44 -3.28
N GLN A 136 12.28 -14.33 -3.76
CA GLN A 136 12.38 -15.78 -3.55
C GLN A 136 12.68 -16.44 -4.89
#